data_AF-A0A814IDS9-F1
#
_entry.id   AF-A0A814IDS9-F1
#
_cell.length_a   1.000
_cell.length_b   1.000
_cell.length_c   1.000
_cell.angle_alpha   90.00
_cell.angle_beta   90.00
_cell.angle_gamma   90.00
#
_symmetry.space_group_name_H-M   'P 1'
#
loop_
_entity.id
_entity.type
_entity.pdbx_description
1 polymer ?
#
loop_
_entity_poly.entity_id
_entity_poly.type
_entity_poly.pdbx_seq_one_letter_code
_entity_poly.pdbx_strand_id
1 'polypeptide(L)'
;MFREYFLVYLPSKQQKQIQSNSHYDNIKEVLMSNISKIRLNSILFLCQSIFDRFLTWFQKERPLVHLLYNALCDLYRTVLLSFLSPEHVRSTYGGALLDIDFKLAEKQLTTKKLQIGEESRRLPVDVPASDRATFFHDVKLIYHAIADNVKKHLPLKNTF
;
A
#
# COMPACT_ATOMS: atom_id res chain seq x y z
N MET A 1 15.09 27.93 2.81
CA MET A 1 14.07 28.72 3.54
C MET A 1 12.68 28.33 3.02
N PHE A 2 12.17 27.11 3.32
CA PHE A 2 10.89 26.60 2.80
C PHE A 2 10.17 25.61 3.75
N ARG A 3 10.39 25.68 5.08
CA ARG A 3 9.73 24.77 6.04
C ARG A 3 8.52 25.37 6.77
N GLU A 4 8.19 26.63 6.55
CA GLU A 4 7.28 27.37 7.44
C GLU A 4 5.83 27.51 6.95
N TYR A 5 5.51 27.14 5.70
CA TYR A 5 4.23 27.57 5.12
C TYR A 5 3.02 26.65 5.36
N PHE A 6 3.19 25.45 5.93
CA PHE A 6 2.05 24.52 6.03
C PHE A 6 1.50 24.30 7.44
N LEU A 7 2.24 24.67 8.50
CA LEU A 7 1.85 24.38 9.89
C LEU A 7 1.89 25.59 10.83
N VAL A 8 2.43 26.75 10.41
CA VAL A 8 2.57 27.93 11.27
C VAL A 8 1.29 28.77 11.30
N TYR A 9 0.46 28.70 10.26
CA TYR A 9 -0.78 29.48 10.14
C TYR A 9 -2.03 28.61 10.31
N LEU A 10 -2.11 27.89 11.43
CA LEU A 10 -3.43 27.50 11.94
C LEU A 10 -4.12 28.79 12.42
N PRO A 11 -5.31 29.17 11.92
CA PRO A 11 -5.98 30.38 12.36
C PRO A 11 -6.18 30.32 13.88
N SER A 12 -5.38 31.11 14.61
CA SER A 12 -5.40 31.20 16.07
C SER A 12 -6.63 31.93 16.62
N LYS A 13 -7.50 32.41 15.72
CA LYS A 13 -8.83 32.89 16.07
C LYS A 13 -9.78 31.73 15.91
N GLN A 14 -10.17 31.14 17.04
CA GLN A 14 -11.42 30.38 17.18
C GLN A 14 -12.56 31.25 16.64
N GLN A 15 -12.80 31.19 15.34
CA GLN A 15 -14.01 31.73 14.75
C GLN A 15 -15.14 30.91 15.36
N LYS A 16 -16.10 31.62 15.94
CA LYS A 16 -17.38 31.10 16.48
C LYS A 16 -18.22 30.34 15.43
N GLN A 17 -17.63 29.92 14.30
CA GLN A 17 -18.22 29.21 13.18
C GLN A 17 -17.98 27.68 13.19
N ILE A 18 -17.09 27.15 14.03
CA ILE A 18 -17.11 25.71 14.34
C ILE A 18 -18.10 25.49 15.50
N GLN A 19 -19.34 25.93 15.32
CA GLN A 19 -20.46 25.46 16.14
C GLN A 19 -20.74 24.03 15.68
N SER A 20 -20.40 23.04 16.51
CA SER A 20 -20.65 21.60 16.33
C SER A 20 -20.76 21.15 14.86
N ASN A 21 -19.64 21.05 14.17
CA ASN A 21 -19.64 20.43 12.85
C ASN A 21 -19.65 18.91 13.05
N SER A 22 -20.85 18.33 13.09
CA SER A 22 -21.06 16.89 13.26
C SER A 22 -20.27 16.06 12.24
N HIS A 23 -20.06 16.57 11.03
CA HIS A 23 -19.25 15.91 10.02
C HIS A 23 -17.76 15.87 10.40
N TYR A 24 -17.22 16.98 10.92
CA TYR A 24 -15.86 17.02 11.44
C TYR A 24 -15.69 16.08 12.63
N ASP A 25 -16.62 16.09 13.57
CA ASP A 25 -16.56 15.22 14.75
C ASP A 25 -16.64 13.74 14.35
N ASN A 26 -17.51 13.40 13.41
CA ASN A 26 -17.59 12.04 12.84
C ASN A 26 -16.27 11.60 12.19
N ILE A 27 -15.66 12.45 11.35
CA ILE A 27 -14.36 12.14 10.72
C ILE A 27 -13.28 11.96 11.78
N LYS A 28 -13.24 12.87 12.77
CA LYS A 28 -12.26 12.84 13.85
C LYS A 28 -12.41 11.55 14.66
N GLU A 29 -13.62 11.17 15.06
CA GLU A 29 -13.88 9.93 15.78
C GLU A 29 -13.44 8.70 14.97
N VAL A 30 -13.77 8.66 13.69
CA VAL A 30 -13.33 7.57 12.80
C VAL A 30 -11.81 7.50 12.71
N LEU A 31 -11.11 8.62 12.51
CA LEU A 31 -9.64 8.66 12.42
C LEU A 31 -8.96 8.31 13.74
N MET A 32 -9.59 8.63 14.87
CA MET A 32 -9.08 8.32 16.21
C MET A 32 -9.33 6.87 16.62
N SER A 33 -10.21 6.14 15.93
CA SER A 33 -10.43 4.73 16.19
C SER A 33 -9.18 3.87 15.96
N ASN A 34 -9.04 2.81 16.76
CA ASN A 34 -7.89 1.91 16.66
C ASN A 34 -7.82 1.21 15.29
N ILE A 35 -8.96 0.82 14.73
CA ILE A 35 -9.02 0.17 13.42
C ILE A 35 -8.55 1.09 12.29
N SER A 36 -8.90 2.38 12.34
CA SER A 36 -8.41 3.36 11.35
C SER A 36 -6.92 3.57 11.44
N LYS A 37 -6.35 3.68 12.65
CA LYS A 37 -4.88 3.74 12.83
C LYS A 37 -4.18 2.54 12.21
N ILE A 38 -4.69 1.33 12.43
CA ILE A 38 -4.15 0.10 11.85
C ILE A 38 -4.21 0.13 10.32
N ARG A 39 -5.34 0.54 9.76
CA ARG A 39 -5.51 0.66 8.31
C ARG A 39 -4.52 1.66 7.72
N LEU A 40 -4.35 2.83 8.34
CA LEU A 40 -3.40 3.84 7.91
C LEU A 40 -1.95 3.36 8.01
N ASN A 41 -1.57 2.68 9.09
CA ASN A 41 -0.26 2.06 9.24
C ASN A 41 0.00 1.00 8.16
N SER A 42 -1.03 0.24 7.79
CA SER A 42 -0.93 -0.75 6.71
C SER A 42 -0.67 -0.07 5.37
N ILE A 43 -1.41 0.99 5.06
CA ILE A 43 -1.22 1.77 3.83
C ILE A 43 0.18 2.37 3.79
N LEU A 44 0.64 2.97 4.90
CA LEU A 44 1.99 3.52 5.00
C LEU A 44 3.05 2.44 4.74
N PHE A 45 2.92 1.28 5.37
CA PHE A 45 3.80 0.14 5.14
C PHE A 45 3.80 -0.30 3.68
N LEU A 46 2.62 -0.42 3.04
CA LEU A 46 2.51 -0.79 1.63
C LEU A 46 3.23 0.22 0.74
N CYS A 47 3.03 1.51 0.99
CA CYS A 47 3.69 2.58 0.25
C CYS A 47 5.22 2.43 0.32
N GLN A 48 5.74 2.24 1.53
CA GLN A 48 7.19 2.13 1.77
C GLN A 48 7.77 0.83 1.21
N SER A 49 7.15 -0.30 1.50
CA SER A 49 7.68 -1.62 1.13
C SER A 49 7.64 -1.89 -0.38
N ILE A 50 6.66 -1.35 -1.09
CA ILE A 50 6.48 -1.59 -2.52
C ILE A 50 7.16 -0.50 -3.35
N PHE A 51 6.92 0.78 -3.03
CA PHE A 51 7.23 1.86 -3.95
C PHE A 51 8.52 2.61 -3.61
N ASP A 52 8.99 2.66 -2.35
CA ASP A 52 10.15 3.49 -1.99
C ASP A 52 11.38 3.17 -2.82
N ARG A 53 11.69 1.88 -3.00
CA ARG A 53 12.83 1.47 -3.83
C ARG A 53 12.67 1.99 -5.25
N PHE A 54 11.53 1.74 -5.88
CA PHE A 54 11.27 2.16 -7.25
C PHE A 54 11.31 3.69 -7.42
N LEU A 55 10.65 4.42 -6.51
CA LEU A 55 10.60 5.89 -6.52
C LEU A 55 11.99 6.50 -6.27
N THR A 56 12.75 5.97 -5.32
CA THR A 56 14.14 6.41 -5.06
C THR A 56 15.01 6.26 -6.30
N TRP A 57 14.83 5.17 -7.05
CA TRP A 57 15.53 4.96 -8.32
C TRP A 57 15.10 5.97 -9.39
N PHE A 58 13.80 6.25 -9.51
CA PHE A 58 13.27 7.23 -10.46
C PHE A 58 13.66 8.68 -10.16
N GLN A 59 14.00 8.99 -8.92
CA GLN A 59 14.42 10.33 -8.49
C GLN A 59 15.92 10.59 -8.70
N LYS A 60 16.71 9.61 -9.13
CA LYS A 60 18.15 9.80 -9.42
C LYS A 60 18.35 10.50 -10.76
N GLU A 61 19.31 11.42 -10.82
CA GLU A 61 19.63 12.23 -12.01
C GLU A 61 20.06 11.43 -13.25
N ARG A 62 20.39 10.14 -13.10
CA ARG A 62 20.74 9.25 -14.22
C ARG A 62 19.78 8.06 -14.28
N PRO A 63 18.61 8.19 -14.94
CA PRO A 63 17.82 7.03 -15.28
C PRO A 63 18.58 6.24 -16.36
N LEU A 64 19.26 5.19 -15.93
CA LEU A 64 19.80 4.18 -16.83
C LEU A 64 18.61 3.43 -17.43
N VAL A 65 18.16 3.85 -18.62
CA VAL A 65 17.01 3.25 -19.34
C VAL A 65 17.15 1.73 -19.46
N HIS A 66 18.37 1.21 -19.56
CA HIS A 66 18.64 -0.23 -19.59
C HIS A 66 18.27 -0.97 -18.27
N LEU A 67 18.20 -0.27 -17.13
CA LEU A 67 17.76 -0.83 -15.85
C LEU A 67 16.26 -0.66 -15.61
N LEU A 68 15.58 0.15 -16.43
CA LEU A 68 14.16 0.45 -16.24
C LEU A 68 13.32 -0.82 -16.34
N TYR A 69 13.52 -1.64 -17.37
CA TYR A 69 12.77 -2.89 -17.55
C TYR A 69 12.91 -3.83 -16.34
N ASN A 70 14.14 -3.99 -15.84
CA ASN A 70 14.42 -4.82 -14.67
C ASN A 70 13.75 -4.23 -13.42
N ALA A 71 13.79 -2.91 -13.24
CA ALA A 71 13.13 -2.22 -12.13
C ALA A 71 11.60 -2.36 -12.18
N LEU A 72 10.98 -2.33 -13.36
CA LEU A 72 9.54 -2.55 -13.53
C LEU A 72 9.17 -4.01 -13.21
N CYS A 73 9.96 -4.98 -13.68
CA CYS A 73 9.78 -6.40 -13.32
C CYS A 73 9.87 -6.59 -11.80
N ASP A 74 10.86 -5.97 -11.18
CA ASP A 74 11.10 -6.01 -9.74
C ASP A 74 9.98 -5.37 -8.94
N LEU A 75 9.45 -4.21 -9.38
CA LEU A 75 8.30 -3.56 -8.75
C LEU A 75 7.10 -4.50 -8.74
N TYR A 76 6.74 -5.06 -9.89
CA TYR A 76 5.58 -5.95 -9.97
C TYR A 76 5.79 -7.25 -9.20
N ARG A 77 7.00 -7.82 -9.25
CA ARG A 77 7.38 -8.98 -8.42
C ARG A 77 7.24 -8.67 -6.93
N THR A 78 7.67 -7.50 -6.47
CA THR A 78 7.53 -7.06 -5.08
C THR A 78 6.05 -7.02 -4.68
N VAL A 79 5.19 -6.40 -5.51
CA VAL A 79 3.73 -6.38 -5.28
C VAL A 79 3.18 -7.80 -5.12
N LEU A 80 3.50 -8.70 -6.05
CA LEU A 80 3.01 -10.09 -6.01
C LEU A 80 3.50 -10.85 -4.78
N LEU A 81 4.78 -10.73 -4.41
CA LEU A 81 5.36 -11.40 -3.24
C LEU A 81 4.81 -10.90 -1.90
N SER A 82 4.14 -9.74 -1.87
CA SER A 82 3.51 -9.24 -0.65
C SER A 82 2.25 -10.01 -0.26
N PHE A 83 1.62 -10.71 -1.20
CA PHE A 83 0.37 -11.44 -0.96
C PHE A 83 0.26 -12.82 -1.64
N LEU A 84 1.21 -13.20 -2.50
CA LEU A 84 1.32 -14.53 -3.09
C LEU A 84 2.47 -15.33 -2.49
N SER A 85 2.32 -16.65 -2.52
CA SER A 85 3.37 -17.54 -2.06
C SER A 85 4.59 -17.51 -3.01
N PRO A 86 5.82 -17.46 -2.49
CA PRO A 86 7.03 -17.26 -3.31
C PRO A 86 7.24 -18.30 -4.40
N GLU A 87 6.78 -19.52 -4.21
CA GLU A 87 6.85 -20.63 -5.17
C GLU A 87 6.16 -20.31 -6.50
N HIS A 88 5.15 -19.43 -6.50
CA HIS A 88 4.40 -19.05 -7.71
C HIS A 88 4.99 -17.84 -8.44
N VAL A 89 5.99 -17.17 -7.85
CA VAL A 89 6.46 -15.85 -8.32
C VAL A 89 7.97 -15.81 -8.58
N ARG A 90 8.79 -16.44 -7.73
CA ARG A 90 10.27 -16.24 -7.74
C ARG A 90 10.95 -16.63 -9.05
N SER A 91 10.49 -17.69 -9.71
CA SER A 91 11.06 -18.18 -10.97
C SER A 91 10.56 -17.40 -12.20
N THR A 92 9.57 -16.51 -12.03
CA THR A 92 8.93 -15.80 -13.14
C THR A 92 9.58 -14.44 -13.38
N TYR A 93 9.80 -14.08 -14.64
CA TYR A 93 10.47 -12.84 -15.05
C TYR A 93 9.82 -12.21 -16.28
N GLY A 94 9.93 -10.88 -16.42
CA GLY A 94 9.50 -10.16 -17.62
C GLY A 94 8.00 -10.29 -17.89
N GLY A 95 7.66 -10.45 -19.17
CA GLY A 95 6.27 -10.64 -19.61
C GLY A 95 5.53 -11.78 -18.92
N ALA A 96 6.22 -12.86 -18.53
CA ALA A 96 5.60 -14.00 -17.84
C ALA A 96 5.02 -13.64 -16.46
N LEU A 97 5.49 -12.55 -15.83
CA LEU A 97 4.89 -12.05 -14.58
C LEU A 97 3.42 -11.65 -14.79
N LEU A 98 3.08 -11.17 -16.00
CA LEU A 98 1.72 -10.76 -16.35
C LEU A 98 0.77 -11.97 -16.47
N ASP A 99 1.29 -13.16 -16.70
CA ASP A 99 0.48 -14.39 -16.86
C ASP A 99 0.10 -15.03 -15.52
N ILE A 100 0.68 -14.54 -14.41
CA ILE A 100 0.33 -14.99 -13.06
C ILE A 100 -1.11 -14.59 -12.76
N ASP A 101 -1.97 -15.60 -12.60
CA ASP A 101 -3.30 -15.42 -12.01
C ASP A 101 -3.17 -15.33 -10.48
N PHE A 102 -3.14 -14.10 -9.98
CA PHE A 102 -2.98 -13.78 -8.57
C PHE A 102 -4.29 -13.80 -7.77
N LYS A 103 -5.44 -14.03 -8.43
CA LYS A 103 -6.75 -14.09 -7.76
C LYS A 103 -7.07 -15.48 -7.22
N LEU A 104 -6.33 -16.51 -7.65
CA LEU A 104 -6.45 -17.88 -7.15
C LEU A 104 -6.09 -17.98 -5.66
N ALA A 105 -7.03 -18.46 -4.85
CA ALA A 105 -6.88 -18.54 -3.40
C ALA A 105 -5.71 -19.44 -2.97
N GLU A 106 -5.44 -20.53 -3.71
CA GLU A 106 -4.34 -21.47 -3.44
C GLU A 106 -2.94 -20.84 -3.60
N LYS A 107 -2.82 -19.80 -4.43
CA LYS A 107 -1.56 -19.09 -4.65
C LYS A 107 -1.32 -17.98 -3.62
N GLN A 108 -2.36 -17.62 -2.86
CA GLN A 108 -2.31 -16.50 -1.93
C GLN A 108 -1.75 -16.93 -0.58
N LEU A 109 -1.04 -16.00 0.05
CA LEU A 109 -0.60 -16.14 1.42
C LEU A 109 -1.79 -16.20 2.38
N THR A 110 -1.63 -17.00 3.44
CA THR A 110 -2.53 -16.94 4.58
C THR A 110 -2.42 -15.58 5.27
N THR A 111 -3.45 -15.22 6.03
CA THR A 111 -3.50 -13.98 6.82
C THR A 111 -2.27 -13.78 7.71
N LYS A 112 -1.68 -14.89 8.21
CA LYS A 112 -0.47 -14.90 9.04
C LYS A 112 0.82 -14.63 8.27
N LYS A 113 0.82 -14.67 6.94
CA LYS A 113 2.01 -14.43 6.10
C LYS A 113 1.89 -13.17 5.23
N LEU A 114 0.71 -12.56 5.17
CA LEU A 114 0.47 -11.31 4.46
C LEU A 114 1.37 -10.19 4.99
N GLN A 115 1.99 -9.41 4.09
CA GLN A 115 2.93 -8.34 4.44
C GLN A 115 2.20 -7.04 4.82
N ILE A 116 1.71 -6.92 6.04
CA ILE A 116 0.91 -5.73 6.44
C ILE A 116 1.64 -4.72 7.32
N GLY A 117 2.93 -4.96 7.60
CA GLY A 117 3.71 -4.24 8.60
C GLY A 117 3.47 -4.76 10.02
N GLU A 118 4.49 -4.65 10.87
CA GLU A 118 4.41 -5.13 12.26
C GLU A 118 3.39 -4.35 13.09
N GLU A 119 3.37 -3.02 12.92
CA GLU A 119 2.45 -2.12 13.64
C GLU A 119 0.99 -2.45 13.34
N SER A 120 0.67 -2.80 12.10
CA SER A 120 -0.69 -3.19 11.70
C SER A 120 -1.06 -4.59 12.16
N ARG A 121 -0.07 -5.46 12.40
CA ARG A 121 -0.28 -6.81 12.89
C ARG A 121 -0.55 -6.85 14.39
N ARG A 122 -0.08 -5.84 15.15
CA ARG A 122 -0.35 -5.65 16.58
C ARG A 122 -1.76 -5.09 16.81
N LEU A 123 -2.77 -5.83 16.34
CA LEU A 123 -4.18 -5.49 16.53
C LEU A 123 -4.51 -5.49 18.03
N PRO A 124 -4.98 -4.36 18.60
CA PRO A 124 -5.30 -4.31 20.01
C PRO A 124 -6.54 -5.17 20.33
N VAL A 125 -6.61 -5.62 21.58
CA VAL A 125 -7.55 -6.67 22.02
C VAL A 125 -9.01 -6.22 21.88
N ASP A 126 -9.24 -4.92 21.97
CA ASP A 126 -10.54 -4.23 21.84
C ASP A 126 -11.11 -4.23 20.42
N VAL A 127 -10.32 -4.53 19.39
CA VAL A 127 -10.83 -4.65 18.00
C VAL A 127 -11.62 -5.95 17.84
N PRO A 128 -12.92 -5.90 17.48
CA PRO A 128 -13.76 -7.07 17.27
C PRO A 128 -13.21 -8.04 16.22
N ALA A 129 -13.47 -9.34 16.39
CA ALA A 129 -13.01 -10.36 15.45
C ALA A 129 -13.56 -10.14 14.02
N SER A 130 -14.79 -9.64 13.89
CA SER A 130 -15.40 -9.25 12.60
C SER A 130 -14.58 -8.19 11.89
N ASP A 131 -14.14 -7.17 12.61
CA ASP A 131 -13.42 -6.02 12.07
C ASP A 131 -12.00 -6.42 11.69
N ARG A 132 -11.38 -7.32 12.46
CA ARG A 132 -10.09 -7.93 12.11
C ARG A 132 -10.20 -8.71 10.80
N ALA A 133 -11.22 -9.57 10.67
CA ALA A 133 -11.44 -10.34 9.46
C ALA A 133 -11.66 -9.42 8.24
N THR A 134 -12.49 -8.38 8.42
CA THR A 134 -12.75 -7.35 7.41
C THR A 134 -11.47 -6.63 7.01
N PHE A 135 -10.66 -6.20 7.96
CA PHE A 135 -9.37 -5.56 7.70
C PHE A 135 -8.45 -6.41 6.81
N PHE A 136 -8.27 -7.69 7.13
CA PHE A 136 -7.42 -8.55 6.31
C PHE A 136 -8.01 -8.83 4.92
N HIS A 137 -9.33 -8.88 4.80
CA HIS A 137 -10.00 -8.95 3.51
C HIS A 137 -9.73 -7.69 2.68
N ASP A 138 -9.91 -6.51 3.27
CA ASP A 138 -9.67 -5.21 2.63
C ASP A 138 -8.21 -5.09 2.15
N VAL A 139 -7.24 -5.51 2.97
CA VAL A 139 -5.83 -5.47 2.58
C VAL A 139 -5.56 -6.37 1.37
N LYS A 140 -6.18 -7.55 1.28
CA LYS A 140 -6.07 -8.40 0.09
C LYS A 140 -6.66 -7.72 -1.14
N LEU A 141 -7.81 -7.06 -1.01
CA LEU A 141 -8.41 -6.30 -2.10
C LEU A 141 -7.52 -5.15 -2.57
N ILE A 142 -6.85 -4.45 -1.65
CA ILE A 142 -5.87 -3.41 -1.97
C ILE A 142 -4.72 -4.01 -2.79
N TYR A 143 -4.16 -5.14 -2.37
CA TYR A 143 -3.12 -5.81 -3.16
C TYR A 143 -3.58 -6.22 -4.55
N HIS A 144 -4.79 -6.77 -4.67
CA HIS A 144 -5.37 -7.11 -5.96
C HIS A 144 -5.52 -5.87 -6.83
N ALA A 145 -5.98 -4.75 -6.27
CA ALA A 145 -6.13 -3.50 -7.00
C ALA A 145 -4.77 -2.95 -7.47
N ILE A 146 -3.75 -2.99 -6.61
CA ILE A 146 -2.38 -2.59 -6.99
C ILE A 146 -1.85 -3.51 -8.08
N ALA A 147 -1.97 -4.83 -7.93
CA ALA A 147 -1.51 -5.81 -8.91
C ALA A 147 -2.23 -5.65 -10.25
N ASP A 148 -3.56 -5.49 -10.26
CA ASP A 148 -4.35 -5.24 -11.46
C ASP A 148 -3.93 -3.93 -12.14
N ASN A 149 -3.68 -2.87 -11.37
CA ASN A 149 -3.25 -1.59 -11.91
C ASN A 149 -1.85 -1.69 -12.53
N VAL A 150 -0.90 -2.25 -11.80
CA VAL A 150 0.49 -2.42 -12.25
C VAL A 150 0.55 -3.33 -13.49
N LYS A 151 -0.20 -4.45 -13.49
CA LYS A 151 -0.31 -5.37 -14.64
C LYS A 151 -0.84 -4.69 -15.91
N LYS A 152 -1.81 -3.77 -15.78
CA LYS A 152 -2.42 -3.06 -16.91
C LYS A 152 -1.50 -1.98 -17.51
N HIS A 153 -0.68 -1.34 -16.69
CA HIS A 153 0.05 -0.14 -17.10
C HIS A 153 1.56 -0.35 -17.27
N LEU A 154 2.15 -1.41 -16.74
CA LEU A 154 3.58 -1.68 -16.93
C LEU A 154 3.86 -2.28 -18.32
N PRO A 155 4.81 -1.71 -19.10
CA PRO A 155 5.19 -2.22 -20.41
C PRO A 155 6.11 -3.46 -20.34
N LEU A 156 5.75 -4.47 -19.53
CA LEU A 156 6.56 -5.70 -19.38
C LEU A 156 6.51 -6.63 -20.61
N LYS A 157 5.62 -6.36 -21.57
CA LYS A 157 5.57 -7.07 -22.86
C LYS A 157 6.56 -6.53 -23.89
N ASN A 158 7.10 -5.34 -23.67
CA ASN A 158 8.04 -4.72 -24.60
C ASN A 158 9.44 -5.24 -24.28
N THR A 159 9.82 -6.36 -24.89
CA THR A 159 11.22 -6.79 -24.94
C THR A 159 11.93 -5.95 -26.00
N PHE A 160 12.87 -5.10 -25.56
CA PHE A 160 13.83 -4.42 -26.44
C PHE A 160 14.98 -5.36 -26.79
#